data_AF-A0A2A2RI44-F1
#
_entry.id   AF-A0A2A2RI44-F1
#
_cell.length_a   1.000
_cell.length_b   1.000
_cell.length_c   1.000
_cell.angle_alpha   90.00
_cell.angle_beta   90.00
_cell.angle_gamma   90.00
#
_symmetry.space_group_name_H-M   'P 1'
#
loop_
_entity.id
_entity.type
_entity.pdbx_description
1 polymer ?
#
loop_
_entity_poly.entity_id
_entity_poly.type
_entity_poly.pdbx_seq_one_letter_code
_entity_poly.pdbx_strand_id
1 'polypeptide(L)'
;MIASIAFHRFKALRQTRIELQPFNLIIGPNGSGKTSLIESILTLRRLAALPLAGAESVQRGEGPEICFGFAAPHAGISATLGCAGEGQCDFLRVEPPGAPAWPVLRAGLATVRGYALEHEAMTRPCPAADGAELTADGANLAAVLVQLREHSPAVYAALEAELLRLLPEFSALEAGPGLSGGLTFGLRLAEGGELLGAEELSQGTLYVVALLALAFDPDPPRILCLEEVDRGVHPRMFREVRDVLYRLSYPPAEAGRAGVQVIATTHSPYFIDLFRDHPEEVIISQKTGRAATLERLADRPDLPELLREGSLGEMWYSGILGGVPEER
;
A
#
# COMPACT_ATOMS: atom_id res chain seq x y z
N MET A 1 -6.87 -10.48 -7.38
CA MET A 1 -6.47 -10.01 -6.04
C MET A 1 -6.02 -11.21 -5.22
N ILE A 2 -5.18 -10.99 -4.22
CA ILE A 2 -4.87 -11.99 -3.20
C ILE A 2 -6.09 -12.09 -2.29
N ALA A 3 -6.67 -13.28 -2.13
CA ALA A 3 -7.78 -13.52 -1.22
C ALA A 3 -7.30 -13.81 0.19
N SER A 4 -6.19 -14.52 0.34
CA SER A 4 -5.69 -14.93 1.64
C SER A 4 -4.18 -15.08 1.64
N ILE A 5 -3.55 -14.86 2.80
CA ILE A 5 -2.13 -15.16 3.03
C ILE A 5 -2.01 -16.00 4.29
N ALA A 6 -1.34 -17.15 4.19
CA ALA A 6 -1.02 -18.03 5.30
C ALA A 6 0.50 -18.09 5.51
N PHE A 7 0.94 -17.81 6.73
CA PHE A 7 2.33 -17.82 7.14
C PHE A 7 2.60 -19.05 8.00
N HIS A 8 3.64 -19.80 7.61
CA HIS A 8 4.14 -20.95 8.35
C HIS A 8 5.62 -20.72 8.68
N ARG A 9 5.93 -20.46 9.96
CA ARG A 9 7.27 -20.23 10.52
C ARG A 9 8.05 -19.06 9.90
N PHE A 10 7.38 -18.05 9.34
CA PHE A 10 8.03 -16.92 8.65
C PHE A 10 8.23 -15.71 9.55
N LYS A 11 9.49 -15.35 9.86
CA LYS A 11 9.84 -14.25 10.78
C LYS A 11 9.05 -14.36 12.10
N ALA A 12 8.38 -13.29 12.54
CA ALA A 12 7.51 -13.32 13.72
C ALA A 12 6.20 -14.10 13.48
N LEU A 13 5.75 -14.25 12.23
CA LEU A 13 4.49 -14.89 11.86
C LEU A 13 4.65 -16.42 11.81
N ARG A 14 4.33 -17.10 12.91
CA ARG A 14 4.60 -18.55 13.05
C ARG A 14 3.51 -19.43 12.45
N GLN A 15 2.23 -19.17 12.74
CA GLN A 15 1.08 -19.87 12.17
C GLN A 15 -0.09 -18.90 12.16
N THR A 16 -0.24 -18.15 11.07
CA THR A 16 -1.28 -17.13 10.94
C THR A 16 -1.82 -17.17 9.52
N ARG A 17 -3.14 -17.11 9.40
CA ARG A 17 -3.82 -16.95 8.12
C ARG A 17 -4.69 -15.71 8.22
N ILE A 18 -4.64 -14.88 7.18
CA ILE A 18 -5.45 -13.69 7.07
C ILE A 18 -6.17 -13.70 5.72
N GLU A 19 -7.45 -13.37 5.74
CA GLU A 19 -8.24 -13.09 4.54
C GLU A 19 -8.12 -11.60 4.23
N LEU A 20 -7.98 -11.25 2.95
CA LEU A 20 -7.78 -9.88 2.50
C LEU A 20 -8.99 -9.38 1.72
N GLN A 21 -9.33 -8.12 1.94
CA GLN A 21 -10.35 -7.38 1.19
C GLN A 21 -9.70 -6.61 0.02
N PRO A 22 -10.47 -5.92 -0.83
CA PRO A 22 -9.90 -4.97 -1.79
C PRO A 22 -9.14 -3.83 -1.11
N PHE A 23 -9.54 -3.39 0.08
CA PHE A 23 -8.78 -2.45 0.91
C PHE A 23 -8.42 -3.08 2.25
N ASN A 24 -7.18 -2.95 2.71
CA ASN A 24 -6.74 -3.50 4.00
C ASN A 24 -5.86 -2.49 4.74
N LEU A 25 -6.28 -2.09 5.93
CA LEU A 25 -5.53 -1.24 6.86
C LEU A 25 -4.90 -2.10 7.96
N ILE A 26 -3.57 -2.10 8.04
CA ILE A 26 -2.84 -2.87 9.04
C ILE A 26 -2.37 -1.96 10.16
N ILE A 27 -2.72 -2.31 11.39
CA ILE A 27 -2.38 -1.58 12.62
C ILE A 27 -1.58 -2.49 13.57
N GLY A 28 -0.82 -1.92 14.50
CA GLY A 28 -0.03 -2.70 15.47
C GLY A 28 1.27 -2.01 15.88
N PRO A 29 1.99 -2.53 16.88
CA PRO A 29 3.21 -1.90 17.37
C PRO A 29 4.39 -2.09 16.40
N ASN A 30 5.51 -1.43 16.69
CA ASN A 30 6.72 -1.59 15.88
C ASN A 30 7.27 -3.01 16.00
N GLY A 31 7.66 -3.59 14.86
CA GLY A 31 8.15 -4.97 14.79
C GLY A 31 7.09 -6.03 15.08
N SER A 32 5.80 -5.72 14.89
CA SER A 32 4.70 -6.70 15.00
C SER A 32 4.48 -7.52 13.72
N GLY A 33 5.14 -7.19 12.61
CA GLY A 33 5.02 -7.93 11.35
C GLY A 33 4.23 -7.23 10.24
N LYS A 34 3.80 -5.98 10.42
CA LYS A 34 3.15 -5.17 9.37
C LYS A 34 4.00 -5.08 8.10
N THR A 35 5.25 -4.63 8.24
CA THR A 35 6.22 -4.59 7.13
C THR A 35 6.51 -5.99 6.59
N SER A 36 6.50 -7.03 7.43
CA SER A 36 6.68 -8.43 6.97
C SER A 36 5.54 -8.93 6.08
N LEU A 37 4.31 -8.47 6.30
CA LEU A 37 3.19 -8.75 5.42
C LEU A 37 3.40 -8.08 4.05
N ILE A 38 3.77 -6.80 4.01
CA ILE A 38 4.08 -6.08 2.76
C ILE A 38 5.26 -6.72 2.02
N GLU A 39 6.36 -7.01 2.73
CA GLU A 39 7.53 -7.69 2.18
C GLU A 39 7.19 -9.03 1.56
N SER A 40 6.26 -9.80 2.16
CA SER A 40 5.83 -11.09 1.60
C SER A 40 5.18 -10.93 0.22
N ILE A 41 4.35 -9.90 0.04
CA ILE A 41 3.68 -9.57 -1.22
C ILE A 41 4.69 -9.09 -2.27
N LEU A 42 5.64 -8.24 -1.87
CA LEU A 42 6.72 -7.79 -2.75
C LEU A 42 7.68 -8.93 -3.14
N THR A 43 7.90 -9.89 -2.24
CA THR A 43 8.68 -11.10 -2.51
C THR A 43 7.95 -12.02 -3.48
N LEU A 44 6.63 -12.16 -3.35
CA LEU A 44 5.79 -12.88 -4.31
C LEU A 44 5.95 -12.29 -5.72
N ARG A 45 5.87 -10.97 -5.88
CA ARG A 45 6.14 -10.30 -7.18
C ARG A 45 7.50 -10.69 -7.74
N ARG A 46 8.55 -10.57 -6.91
CA ARG A 46 9.93 -10.83 -7.33
C ARG A 46 10.12 -12.26 -7.79
N LEU A 47 9.67 -13.24 -7.00
CA LEU A 47 9.83 -14.65 -7.31
C LEU A 47 8.90 -15.10 -8.45
N ALA A 48 7.74 -14.46 -8.61
CA ALA A 48 6.88 -14.68 -9.78
C ALA A 48 7.56 -14.24 -11.09
N ALA A 49 8.55 -13.35 -11.07
CA ALA A 49 9.32 -13.01 -12.27
C ALA A 49 10.31 -14.12 -12.69
N LEU A 50 10.66 -15.04 -11.79
CA LEU A 50 11.62 -16.12 -12.03
C LEU A 50 10.93 -17.44 -12.48
N PRO A 51 11.70 -18.42 -12.99
CA PRO A 51 11.17 -19.77 -13.23
C PRO A 51 10.60 -20.40 -11.96
N LEU A 52 9.45 -21.08 -12.09
CA LEU A 52 8.81 -21.79 -10.98
C LEU A 52 9.67 -22.96 -10.51
N ALA A 53 9.59 -23.26 -9.21
CA ALA A 53 10.27 -24.39 -8.62
C ALA A 53 9.64 -25.72 -9.10
N GLY A 54 10.48 -26.67 -9.52
CA GLY A 54 10.04 -28.00 -9.91
C GLY A 54 9.70 -28.90 -8.71
N ALA A 55 9.08 -30.06 -8.96
CA ALA A 55 8.66 -31.00 -7.92
C ALA A 55 9.81 -31.48 -6.99
N GLU A 56 11.06 -31.43 -7.43
CA GLU A 56 12.23 -31.84 -6.64
C GLU A 56 12.54 -30.87 -5.49
N SER A 57 12.17 -29.60 -5.61
CA SER A 57 12.34 -28.59 -4.54
C SER A 57 11.39 -28.78 -3.35
N VAL A 58 10.37 -29.64 -3.51
CA VAL A 58 9.34 -29.96 -2.51
C VAL A 58 9.92 -30.72 -1.29
N GLN A 59 11.08 -31.37 -1.44
CA GLN A 59 11.72 -32.10 -0.33
C GLN A 59 12.35 -31.21 0.74
N ARG A 60 12.36 -29.87 0.57
CA ARG A 60 12.76 -28.91 1.62
C ARG A 60 11.65 -28.57 2.63
N GLY A 61 10.56 -29.33 2.67
CA GLY A 61 9.31 -29.09 3.43
C GLY A 61 9.39 -28.90 4.96
N GLU A 62 10.58 -28.69 5.53
CA GLU A 62 10.76 -28.31 6.94
C GLU A 62 11.07 -26.81 7.15
N GLY A 63 11.14 -26.01 6.09
CA GLY A 63 11.43 -24.56 6.17
C GLY A 63 10.21 -23.65 6.42
N PRO A 64 10.44 -22.34 6.57
CA PRO A 64 9.39 -21.33 6.52
C PRO A 64 8.70 -21.28 5.15
N GLU A 65 7.38 -21.14 5.15
CA GLU A 65 6.57 -21.01 3.94
C GLU A 65 5.54 -19.88 4.08
N ILE A 66 5.20 -19.26 2.95
CA ILE A 66 4.11 -18.30 2.83
C ILE A 66 3.21 -18.73 1.67
N CYS A 67 1.95 -19.06 1.96
CA CYS A 67 0.99 -19.50 0.97
C CYS A 67 -0.03 -18.40 0.66
N PHE A 68 -0.18 -18.10 -0.62
CA PHE A 68 -1.09 -17.09 -1.14
C PHE A 68 -2.24 -17.78 -1.86
N GLY A 69 -3.47 -17.47 -1.45
CA GLY A 69 -4.69 -17.82 -2.16
C GLY A 69 -5.19 -16.63 -2.97
N PHE A 70 -5.82 -16.89 -4.12
CA PHE A 70 -6.30 -15.83 -5.00
C PHE A 70 -7.82 -15.85 -5.15
N ALA A 71 -8.41 -14.66 -5.26
CA ALA A 71 -9.82 -14.50 -5.55
C ALA A 71 -10.13 -14.82 -7.02
N ALA A 72 -11.42 -14.95 -7.34
CA ALA A 72 -11.87 -15.04 -8.73
C ALA A 72 -11.26 -13.91 -9.60
N PRO A 73 -10.92 -14.18 -10.88
CA PRO A 73 -11.11 -15.44 -11.62
C PRO A 73 -10.02 -16.50 -11.37
N HIS A 74 -9.06 -16.24 -10.48
CA HIS A 74 -7.93 -17.14 -10.20
C HIS A 74 -8.17 -18.04 -8.98
N ALA A 75 -9.44 -18.20 -8.58
CA ALA A 75 -9.82 -19.10 -7.49
C ALA A 75 -9.36 -20.52 -7.80
N GLY A 76 -8.76 -21.19 -6.80
CA GLY A 76 -8.19 -22.53 -6.96
C GLY A 76 -6.72 -22.57 -7.38
N ILE A 77 -6.10 -21.42 -7.69
CA ILE A 77 -4.64 -21.31 -7.74
C ILE A 77 -4.14 -20.93 -6.35
N SER A 78 -3.06 -21.58 -5.90
CA SER A 78 -2.25 -21.14 -4.77
C SER A 78 -0.80 -20.92 -5.20
N ALA A 79 -0.15 -19.95 -4.59
CA ALA A 79 1.27 -19.66 -4.77
C ALA A 79 1.97 -19.79 -3.42
N THR A 80 2.98 -20.64 -3.32
CA THR A 80 3.72 -20.87 -2.07
C THR A 80 5.17 -20.43 -2.23
N LEU A 81 5.58 -19.47 -1.41
CA LEU A 81 6.97 -19.10 -1.24
C LEU A 81 7.61 -20.04 -0.24
N GLY A 82 8.72 -20.66 -0.62
CA GLY A 82 9.58 -21.38 0.31
C GLY A 82 10.83 -20.58 0.62
N CYS A 83 11.29 -20.67 1.86
CA CYS A 83 12.38 -19.84 2.34
C CYS A 83 13.53 -20.66 2.94
N ALA A 84 14.75 -20.38 2.50
CA ALA A 84 15.97 -21.05 2.95
C ALA A 84 16.44 -20.60 4.35
N GLY A 85 15.87 -19.54 4.91
CA GLY A 85 16.21 -18.99 6.23
C GLY A 85 15.21 -17.94 6.74
N GLU A 86 15.55 -17.22 7.82
CA GLU A 86 14.69 -16.17 8.37
C GLU A 86 14.56 -14.98 7.39
N GLY A 87 13.47 -14.96 6.62
CA GLY A 87 13.10 -13.80 5.81
C GLY A 87 13.64 -13.77 4.39
N GLN A 88 14.38 -14.79 3.95
CA GLN A 88 14.86 -14.88 2.56
C GLN A 88 14.20 -16.07 1.86
N CYS A 89 13.19 -15.76 1.05
CA CYS A 89 12.51 -16.74 0.23
C CYS A 89 13.19 -16.84 -1.14
N ASP A 90 13.53 -18.06 -1.56
CA ASP A 90 14.39 -18.34 -2.70
C ASP A 90 13.64 -19.07 -3.83
N PHE A 91 12.45 -19.59 -3.58
CA PHE A 91 11.65 -20.24 -4.61
C PHE A 91 10.13 -20.01 -4.47
N LEU A 92 9.44 -20.12 -5.60
CA LEU A 92 7.99 -20.03 -5.72
C LEU A 92 7.44 -21.32 -6.35
N ARG A 93 6.47 -21.92 -5.69
CA ARG A 93 5.66 -23.04 -6.18
C ARG A 93 4.25 -22.55 -6.49
N VAL A 94 3.63 -23.11 -7.52
CA VAL A 94 2.23 -22.82 -7.88
C VAL A 94 1.47 -24.14 -7.96
N GLU A 95 0.31 -24.19 -7.32
CA GLU A 95 -0.58 -25.35 -7.32
C GLU A 95 -1.95 -24.94 -7.89
N PRO A 96 -2.55 -25.77 -8.78
CA PRO A 96 -1.95 -26.95 -9.40
C PRO A 96 -0.79 -26.59 -10.35
N PRO A 97 0.23 -27.45 -10.50
CA PRO A 97 1.32 -27.22 -11.44
C PRO A 97 0.80 -27.03 -12.87
N GLY A 98 1.27 -25.99 -13.56
CA GLY A 98 0.84 -25.69 -14.93
C GLY A 98 -0.59 -25.15 -15.04
N ALA A 99 -1.14 -24.57 -13.97
CA ALA A 99 -2.46 -23.93 -14.00
C ALA A 99 -2.59 -22.97 -15.22
N PRO A 100 -3.59 -23.16 -16.11
CA PRO A 100 -3.71 -22.37 -17.35
C PRO A 100 -3.85 -20.86 -17.13
N ALA A 101 -4.42 -20.43 -15.99
CA ALA A 101 -4.57 -19.02 -15.66
C ALA A 101 -3.34 -18.41 -14.95
N TRP A 102 -2.29 -19.20 -14.66
CA TRP A 102 -1.06 -18.70 -14.04
C TRP A 102 -0.36 -17.59 -14.85
N PRO A 103 -0.19 -17.68 -16.18
CA PRO A 103 0.46 -16.61 -16.94
C PRO A 103 -0.23 -15.25 -16.80
N VAL A 104 -1.57 -15.23 -16.78
CA VAL A 104 -2.37 -14.02 -16.59
C VAL A 104 -2.22 -13.48 -15.16
N LEU A 105 -2.28 -14.36 -14.16
CA LEU A 105 -2.05 -13.99 -12.76
C LEU A 105 -0.64 -13.44 -12.55
N ARG A 106 0.38 -14.09 -13.12
CA ARG A 106 1.79 -13.69 -13.06
C ARG A 106 2.00 -12.31 -13.66
N ALA A 107 1.39 -12.02 -14.82
CA ALA A 107 1.43 -10.68 -15.42
C ALA A 107 0.84 -9.63 -14.47
N GLY A 108 -0.30 -9.95 -13.82
CA GLY A 108 -0.86 -9.09 -12.77
C GLY A 108 0.07 -8.91 -11.57
N LEU A 109 0.70 -9.98 -11.07
CA LEU A 109 1.66 -9.92 -9.96
C LEU A 109 2.90 -9.08 -10.30
N ALA A 110 3.32 -9.04 -11.57
CA ALA A 110 4.44 -8.20 -12.00
C ALA A 110 4.17 -6.70 -11.80
N THR A 111 2.89 -6.29 -11.82
CA THR A 111 2.46 -4.91 -11.59
C THR A 111 2.35 -4.52 -10.11
N VAL A 112 2.54 -5.44 -9.15
CA VAL A 112 2.46 -5.12 -7.72
C VAL A 112 3.49 -4.04 -7.36
N ARG A 113 3.11 -3.05 -6.55
CA ARG A 113 4.00 -1.97 -6.10
C ARG A 113 3.93 -1.77 -4.60
N GLY A 114 5.03 -1.30 -4.03
CA GLY A 114 5.15 -0.96 -2.62
C GLY A 114 5.86 0.37 -2.48
N TYR A 115 5.29 1.26 -1.67
CA TYR A 115 5.80 2.59 -1.43
C TYR A 115 5.97 2.85 0.06
N ALA A 116 7.12 3.42 0.40
CA ALA A 116 7.41 4.05 1.68
C ALA A 116 7.90 5.45 1.31
N LEU A 117 6.94 6.35 1.11
CA LEU A 117 7.18 7.68 0.56
C LEU A 117 8.00 8.52 1.55
N GLU A 118 9.11 9.09 1.06
CA GLU A 118 10.01 9.88 1.87
C GLU A 118 10.02 11.33 1.39
N HIS A 119 9.58 12.24 2.27
CA HIS A 119 9.41 13.66 1.93
C HIS A 119 10.67 14.27 1.34
N GLU A 120 11.83 14.03 1.94
CA GLU A 120 13.11 14.57 1.46
C GLU A 120 13.52 13.99 0.09
N ALA A 121 13.10 12.76 -0.23
CA ALA A 121 13.36 12.19 -1.54
C ALA A 121 12.52 12.92 -2.60
N MET A 122 11.25 13.17 -2.32
CA MET A 122 10.31 13.82 -3.24
C MET A 122 10.67 15.27 -3.61
N THR A 123 11.47 15.96 -2.79
CA THR A 123 11.90 17.35 -3.10
C THR A 123 13.14 17.43 -3.98
N ARG A 124 13.83 16.31 -4.23
CA ARG A 124 15.09 16.31 -4.98
C ARG A 124 14.79 16.38 -6.49
N PRO A 125 15.56 17.17 -7.26
CA PRO A 125 15.46 17.14 -8.71
C PRO A 125 15.78 15.75 -9.26
N CYS A 126 15.01 15.30 -10.26
CA CYS A 126 15.16 13.97 -10.85
C CYS A 126 15.35 14.01 -12.38
N PRO A 127 15.97 12.99 -13.00
CA PRO A 127 16.06 12.87 -14.44
C PRO A 127 14.68 12.71 -15.10
N ALA A 128 14.50 13.29 -16.30
CA ALA A 128 13.25 13.13 -17.06
C ALA A 128 12.99 11.68 -17.51
N ALA A 129 14.05 10.90 -17.72
CA ALA A 129 13.96 9.51 -18.13
C ALA A 129 13.31 8.59 -17.09
N ASP A 130 13.21 9.03 -15.83
CA ASP A 130 12.72 8.22 -14.73
C ASP A 130 11.20 8.37 -14.53
N GLY A 131 10.47 9.08 -15.38
CA GLY A 131 9.05 9.39 -15.18
C GLY A 131 8.06 8.24 -15.39
N ALA A 132 8.53 7.07 -15.83
CA ALA A 132 7.65 5.99 -16.26
C ALA A 132 6.84 5.36 -15.14
N GLU A 133 7.38 5.37 -13.92
CA GLU A 133 6.79 4.76 -12.74
C GLU A 133 7.36 5.44 -11.50
N LEU A 134 6.51 5.79 -10.52
CA LEU A 134 6.98 6.36 -9.25
C LEU A 134 7.91 5.38 -8.52
N THR A 135 9.05 5.86 -8.03
CA THR A 135 9.96 5.07 -7.19
C THR A 135 9.34 4.82 -5.82
N ALA A 136 9.80 3.77 -5.13
CA ALA A 136 9.25 3.36 -3.84
C ALA A 136 9.28 4.46 -2.77
N ASP A 137 10.26 5.37 -2.84
CA ASP A 137 10.44 6.53 -1.97
C ASP A 137 9.84 7.83 -2.51
N GLY A 138 9.36 7.83 -3.76
CA GLY A 138 8.81 9.00 -4.45
C GLY A 138 9.86 9.97 -5.02
N ALA A 139 11.15 9.63 -5.02
CA ALA A 139 12.24 10.51 -5.46
C ALA A 139 12.08 11.10 -6.87
N ASN A 140 11.36 10.41 -7.77
CA ASN A 140 11.14 10.83 -9.15
C ASN A 140 9.77 11.47 -9.41
N LEU A 141 9.05 11.92 -8.37
CA LEU A 141 7.69 12.45 -8.48
C LEU A 141 7.56 13.55 -9.55
N ALA A 142 8.53 14.46 -9.65
CA ALA A 142 8.52 15.50 -10.68
C ALA A 142 8.52 14.94 -12.11
N ALA A 143 9.30 13.89 -12.38
CA ALA A 143 9.32 13.23 -13.69
C ALA A 143 8.01 12.51 -13.99
N VAL A 144 7.40 11.86 -12.99
CA VAL A 144 6.08 11.22 -13.14
C VAL A 144 5.01 12.25 -13.49
N LEU A 145 4.99 13.39 -12.82
CA LEU A 145 4.04 14.48 -13.10
C LEU A 145 4.23 15.06 -14.51
N VAL A 146 5.48 15.29 -14.94
CA VAL A 146 5.78 15.73 -16.31
C VAL A 146 5.33 14.70 -17.33
N GLN A 147 5.65 13.42 -17.12
CA GLN A 147 5.25 12.35 -18.02
C GLN A 147 3.72 12.25 -18.13
N LEU A 148 3.01 12.34 -17.01
CA LEU A 148 1.55 12.31 -16.99
C LEU A 148 0.95 13.49 -17.75
N ARG A 149 1.50 14.70 -17.57
CA ARG A 149 1.07 15.89 -18.33
C ARG A 149 1.27 15.74 -19.83
N GLU A 150 2.38 15.15 -20.25
CA GLU A 150 2.74 15.01 -21.67
C GLU A 150 1.96 13.88 -22.37
N HIS A 151 1.81 12.74 -21.72
CA HIS A 151 1.24 11.54 -22.34
C HIS A 151 -0.24 11.31 -22.00
N SER A 152 -0.75 11.92 -20.94
CA SER A 152 -2.13 11.78 -20.47
C SER A 152 -2.67 13.11 -19.93
N PRO A 153 -2.73 14.18 -20.75
CA PRO A 153 -3.08 15.53 -20.29
C PRO A 153 -4.45 15.63 -19.62
N ALA A 154 -5.43 14.84 -20.07
CA ALA A 154 -6.76 14.79 -19.44
C ALA A 154 -6.70 14.21 -18.02
N VAL A 155 -5.84 13.21 -17.80
CA VAL A 155 -5.63 12.59 -16.49
C VAL A 155 -4.86 13.54 -15.57
N TYR A 156 -3.82 14.21 -16.09
CA TYR A 156 -3.10 15.26 -15.37
C TYR A 156 -4.02 16.40 -14.95
N ALA A 157 -4.91 16.87 -15.83
CA ALA A 157 -5.88 17.92 -15.51
C ALA A 157 -6.87 17.47 -14.41
N ALA A 158 -7.29 16.20 -14.41
CA ALA A 158 -8.15 15.64 -13.37
C ALA A 158 -7.41 15.50 -12.03
N LEU A 159 -6.14 15.10 -12.05
CA LEU A 159 -5.25 15.07 -10.89
C LEU A 159 -5.10 16.48 -10.29
N GLU A 160 -4.77 17.48 -11.13
CA GLU A 160 -4.61 18.87 -10.69
C GLU A 160 -5.91 19.41 -10.10
N ALA A 161 -7.05 19.17 -10.76
CA ALA A 161 -8.35 19.59 -10.24
C ALA A 161 -8.66 18.99 -8.85
N GLU A 162 -8.36 17.71 -8.64
CA GLU A 162 -8.52 17.07 -7.33
C GLU A 162 -7.54 17.63 -6.30
N LEU A 163 -6.28 17.87 -6.68
CA LEU A 163 -5.28 18.49 -5.81
C LEU A 163 -5.74 19.87 -5.32
N LEU A 164 -6.21 20.73 -6.22
CA LEU A 164 -6.68 22.07 -5.89
C LEU A 164 -8.00 22.06 -5.10
N ARG A 165 -8.82 21.01 -5.25
CA ARG A 165 -9.98 20.78 -4.38
C ARG A 165 -9.55 20.45 -2.95
N LEU A 166 -8.50 19.63 -2.80
CA LEU A 166 -7.98 19.20 -1.50
C LEU A 166 -7.19 20.30 -0.79
N LEU A 167 -6.48 21.14 -1.55
CA LEU A 167 -5.60 22.19 -1.05
C LEU A 167 -5.97 23.54 -1.71
N PRO A 168 -7.09 24.17 -1.27
CA PRO A 168 -7.63 25.38 -1.90
C PRO A 168 -6.75 26.63 -1.73
N GLU A 169 -5.70 26.57 -0.91
CA GLU A 169 -4.67 27.60 -0.81
C GLU A 169 -3.79 27.72 -2.06
N PHE A 170 -3.82 26.72 -2.95
CA PHE A 170 -3.09 26.70 -4.21
C PHE A 170 -4.04 26.90 -5.41
N SER A 171 -3.49 27.37 -6.53
CA SER A 171 -4.21 27.60 -7.78
C SER A 171 -3.66 26.83 -8.98
N ALA A 172 -2.45 26.26 -8.90
CA ALA A 172 -1.85 25.47 -9.97
C ALA A 172 -0.77 24.52 -9.46
N LEU A 173 -0.61 23.39 -10.15
CA LEU A 173 0.51 22.47 -10.04
C LEU A 173 1.47 22.67 -11.21
N GLU A 174 2.73 22.95 -10.93
CA GLU A 174 3.74 23.18 -11.96
C GLU A 174 4.88 22.18 -11.81
N ALA A 175 5.07 21.33 -12.83
CA ALA A 175 6.22 20.42 -12.92
C ALA A 175 7.07 20.75 -14.15
N GLY A 176 8.39 20.77 -14.03
CA GLY A 176 9.28 21.17 -15.12
C GLY A 176 10.75 21.27 -14.73
N PRO A 177 11.61 21.80 -15.62
CA PRO A 177 13.04 21.94 -15.35
C PRO A 177 13.31 22.85 -14.14
N GLY A 178 14.08 22.36 -13.18
CA GLY A 178 14.57 23.15 -12.04
C GLY A 178 15.77 24.03 -12.42
N LEU A 179 16.02 25.08 -11.63
CA LEU A 179 17.13 26.02 -11.83
C LEU A 179 18.52 25.34 -11.76
N SER A 180 18.64 24.30 -10.94
CA SER A 180 19.88 23.53 -10.73
C SER A 180 20.03 22.32 -11.66
N GLY A 181 19.14 22.17 -12.64
CA GLY A 181 19.05 20.98 -13.50
C GLY A 181 18.16 19.89 -12.90
N GLY A 182 17.75 18.95 -13.76
CA GLY A 182 16.72 17.95 -13.42
C GLY A 182 15.30 18.54 -13.45
N LEU A 183 14.31 17.69 -13.28
CA LEU A 183 12.91 18.08 -13.13
C LEU A 183 12.59 18.28 -11.66
N THR A 184 11.82 19.32 -11.36
CA THR A 184 11.20 19.59 -10.06
C THR A 184 9.72 19.87 -10.24
N PHE A 185 9.00 20.06 -9.14
CA PHE A 185 7.64 20.57 -9.15
C PHE A 185 7.42 21.60 -8.04
N GLY A 186 6.31 22.32 -8.12
CA GLY A 186 5.88 23.28 -7.14
C GLY A 186 4.39 23.57 -7.26
N LEU A 187 3.86 24.28 -6.26
CA LEU A 187 2.46 24.71 -6.24
C LEU A 187 2.40 26.23 -6.21
N ARG A 188 1.53 26.80 -7.04
CA ARG A 188 1.28 28.24 -7.06
C ARG A 188 0.24 28.59 -6.02
N LEU A 189 0.53 29.54 -5.13
CA LEU A 189 -0.43 30.06 -4.16
C LEU A 189 -1.58 30.79 -4.87
N ALA A 190 -2.80 30.54 -4.42
CA ALA A 190 -3.99 31.22 -4.93
C ALA A 190 -3.96 32.73 -4.60
N GLU A 191 -3.44 33.07 -3.42
CA GLU A 191 -3.16 34.45 -3.02
C GLU A 191 -1.73 34.83 -3.40
N GLY A 192 -1.54 35.98 -4.05
CA GLY A 192 -0.22 36.50 -4.41
C GLY A 192 0.44 35.83 -5.63
N GLY A 193 0.04 34.61 -5.98
CA GLY A 193 0.52 33.93 -7.19
C GLY A 193 1.97 33.45 -7.11
N GLU A 194 2.58 33.45 -5.93
CA GLU A 194 3.94 32.93 -5.69
C GLU A 194 3.99 31.42 -5.96
N LEU A 195 5.07 30.95 -6.59
CA LEU A 195 5.32 29.53 -6.83
C LEU A 195 6.23 29.01 -5.72
N LEU A 196 5.71 28.10 -4.89
CA LEU A 196 6.49 27.41 -3.87
C LEU A 196 7.10 26.13 -4.48
N GLY A 197 8.42 26.02 -4.45
CA GLY A 197 9.13 24.80 -4.88
C GLY A 197 8.84 23.62 -3.94
N ALA A 198 9.05 22.39 -4.40
CA ALA A 198 8.82 21.18 -3.60
C ALA A 198 9.53 21.21 -2.23
N GLU A 199 10.70 21.83 -2.15
CA GLU A 199 11.47 22.03 -0.92
C GLU A 199 10.83 22.99 0.10
N GLU A 200 9.88 23.82 -0.33
CA GLU A 200 9.13 24.77 0.50
C GLU A 200 7.74 24.24 0.90
N LEU A 201 7.29 23.15 0.27
CA LEU A 201 5.99 22.54 0.56
C LEU A 201 6.01 21.75 1.87
N SER A 202 4.85 21.71 2.54
CA SER A 202 4.70 20.88 3.73
C SER A 202 4.81 19.39 3.40
N GLN A 203 5.23 18.58 4.37
CA GLN A 203 5.29 17.12 4.23
C GLN A 203 3.94 16.53 3.78
N GLY A 204 2.84 16.95 4.41
CA GLY A 204 1.50 16.51 4.02
C GLY A 204 1.12 16.92 2.58
N THR A 205 1.56 18.09 2.12
CA THR A 205 1.35 18.54 0.74
C THR A 205 2.07 17.63 -0.26
N LEU A 206 3.36 17.35 -0.02
CA LEU A 206 4.16 16.43 -0.86
C LEU A 206 3.50 15.04 -0.91
N TYR A 207 3.06 14.54 0.24
CA TYR A 207 2.38 13.26 0.34
C TYR A 207 1.08 13.21 -0.46
N VAL A 208 0.25 14.26 -0.38
CA VAL A 208 -0.99 14.37 -1.16
C VAL A 208 -0.70 14.38 -2.67
N VAL A 209 0.32 15.11 -3.12
CA VAL A 209 0.71 15.12 -4.55
C VAL A 209 1.14 13.72 -5.01
N ALA A 210 1.97 13.03 -4.22
CA ALA A 210 2.41 11.66 -4.53
C ALA A 210 1.24 10.66 -4.54
N LEU A 211 0.33 10.76 -3.56
CA LEU A 211 -0.86 9.93 -3.47
C LEU A 211 -1.77 10.12 -4.69
N LEU A 212 -1.97 11.36 -5.12
CA LEU A 212 -2.75 11.67 -6.31
C LEU A 212 -2.04 11.18 -7.59
N ALA A 213 -0.72 11.27 -7.68
CA ALA A 213 0.04 10.69 -8.80
C ALA A 213 -0.19 9.17 -8.91
N LEU A 214 -0.24 8.46 -7.79
CA LEU A 214 -0.58 7.03 -7.73
C LEU A 214 -2.06 6.76 -8.06
N ALA A 215 -2.97 7.61 -7.57
CA ALA A 215 -4.41 7.42 -7.74
C ALA A 215 -4.90 7.68 -9.16
N PHE A 216 -4.21 8.56 -9.87
CA PHE A 216 -4.49 8.94 -11.25
C PHE A 216 -3.51 8.29 -12.23
N ASP A 217 -2.74 7.28 -11.82
CA ASP A 217 -1.95 6.48 -12.76
C ASP A 217 -2.89 5.84 -13.82
N PRO A 218 -2.67 6.07 -15.14
CA PRO A 218 -3.45 5.44 -16.19
C PRO A 218 -3.35 3.90 -16.23
N ASP A 219 -2.25 3.33 -15.72
CA ASP A 219 -2.03 1.87 -15.63
C ASP A 219 -1.71 1.46 -14.18
N PRO A 220 -2.69 1.57 -13.26
CA PRO A 220 -2.43 1.39 -11.85
C PRO A 220 -2.08 -0.07 -11.52
N PRO A 221 -1.28 -0.29 -10.47
CA PRO A 221 -0.85 -1.64 -10.09
C PRO A 221 -2.03 -2.52 -9.67
N ARG A 222 -1.93 -3.84 -9.83
CA ARG A 222 -2.97 -4.76 -9.32
C ARG A 222 -3.04 -4.78 -7.79
N ILE A 223 -1.91 -4.52 -7.12
CA ILE A 223 -1.82 -4.41 -5.67
C ILE A 223 -0.88 -3.25 -5.34
N LEU A 224 -1.36 -2.35 -4.49
CA LEU A 224 -0.65 -1.18 -3.99
C LEU A 224 -0.40 -1.35 -2.48
N CYS A 225 0.85 -1.52 -2.09
CA CYS A 225 1.26 -1.50 -0.70
C CYS A 225 1.76 -0.11 -0.30
N LEU A 226 1.24 0.47 0.77
CA LEU A 226 1.65 1.78 1.28
C LEU A 226 2.03 1.67 2.76
N GLU A 227 3.25 2.07 3.10
CA GLU A 227 3.67 2.19 4.49
C GLU A 227 3.34 3.58 5.03
N GLU A 228 2.79 3.61 6.25
CA GLU A 228 2.49 4.82 7.03
C GLU A 228 1.65 5.84 6.23
N VAL A 229 0.43 5.46 5.86
CA VAL A 229 -0.45 6.27 4.99
C VAL A 229 -0.84 7.64 5.57
N ASP A 230 -0.61 7.83 6.86
CA ASP A 230 -0.86 9.04 7.63
C ASP A 230 0.38 9.92 7.84
N ARG A 231 1.58 9.47 7.43
CA ARG A 231 2.85 10.13 7.77
C ARG A 231 2.90 11.56 7.22
N GLY A 232 3.10 12.53 8.12
CA GLY A 232 3.22 13.95 7.77
C GLY A 232 1.89 14.62 7.38
N VAL A 233 0.79 13.88 7.34
CA VAL A 233 -0.54 14.39 6.98
C VAL A 233 -1.30 14.82 8.22
N HIS A 234 -1.90 16.02 8.17
CA HIS A 234 -2.73 16.52 9.26
C HIS A 234 -4.01 15.67 9.40
N PRO A 235 -4.48 15.30 10.62
CA PRO A 235 -5.62 14.39 10.79
C PRO A 235 -6.92 14.78 10.09
N ARG A 236 -7.17 16.09 9.91
CA ARG A 236 -8.34 16.58 9.14
C ARG A 236 -8.34 16.14 7.68
N MET A 237 -7.19 15.75 7.12
CA MET A 237 -7.04 15.27 5.75
C MET A 237 -7.12 13.74 5.63
N PHE A 238 -7.15 12.99 6.73
CA PHE A 238 -7.17 11.52 6.67
C PHE A 238 -8.38 10.98 5.90
N ARG A 239 -9.53 11.64 6.00
CA ARG A 239 -10.71 11.26 5.21
C ARG A 239 -10.45 11.39 3.72
N GLU A 240 -9.81 12.47 3.29
CA GLU A 240 -9.48 12.67 1.88
C GLU A 240 -8.43 11.66 1.39
N VAL A 241 -7.39 11.39 2.19
CA VAL A 241 -6.40 10.34 1.91
C VAL A 241 -7.07 8.97 1.74
N ARG A 242 -7.94 8.59 2.69
CA ARG A 242 -8.71 7.35 2.59
C ARG A 242 -9.58 7.34 1.35
N ASP A 243 -10.31 8.41 1.07
CA ASP A 243 -11.27 8.48 -0.03
C ASP A 243 -10.57 8.37 -1.40
N VAL A 244 -9.35 8.93 -1.53
CA VAL A 244 -8.50 8.74 -2.72
C VAL A 244 -8.14 7.26 -2.91
N LEU A 245 -7.69 6.58 -1.85
CA LEU A 245 -7.35 5.16 -1.92
C LEU A 245 -8.57 4.25 -2.09
N TYR A 246 -9.71 4.62 -1.51
CA TYR A 246 -10.97 3.88 -1.67
C TYR A 246 -11.44 3.91 -3.11
N ARG A 247 -11.30 5.05 -3.82
CA ARG A 247 -11.59 5.11 -5.27
C ARG A 247 -10.64 4.25 -6.11
N LEU A 248 -9.43 3.97 -5.63
CA LEU A 248 -8.54 2.99 -6.26
C LEU A 248 -9.03 1.55 -6.04
N SER A 249 -9.43 1.20 -4.82
CA SER A 249 -9.89 -0.15 -4.48
C SER A 249 -11.28 -0.49 -4.97
N TYR A 250 -12.17 0.49 -4.92
CA TYR A 250 -13.58 0.40 -5.28
C TYR A 250 -13.91 1.44 -6.36
N PRO A 251 -13.32 1.30 -7.57
CA PRO A 251 -13.58 2.26 -8.64
C PRO A 251 -15.06 2.24 -9.03
N PRO A 252 -15.65 3.40 -9.35
CA PRO A 252 -17.02 3.45 -9.81
C PRO A 252 -17.16 2.72 -11.15
N ALA A 253 -18.35 2.22 -11.45
CA ALA A 253 -18.58 1.38 -12.63
C ALA A 253 -18.21 2.09 -13.94
N GLU A 254 -18.36 3.42 -14.02
CA GLU A 254 -18.03 4.21 -15.21
C GLU A 254 -16.51 4.31 -15.45
N ALA A 255 -15.67 4.02 -14.46
CA ALA A 255 -14.22 4.09 -14.61
C ALA A 255 -13.67 2.99 -15.54
N GLY A 256 -14.45 1.94 -15.84
CA GLY A 256 -14.09 0.91 -16.81
C GLY A 256 -12.82 0.11 -16.47
N ARG A 257 -12.34 0.20 -15.22
CA ARG A 257 -11.12 -0.46 -14.74
C ARG A 257 -11.41 -1.37 -13.55
N ALA A 258 -10.59 -2.40 -13.39
CA ALA A 258 -10.64 -3.23 -12.19
C ALA A 258 -10.09 -2.49 -10.97
N GLY A 259 -10.61 -2.82 -9.78
CA GLY A 259 -10.10 -2.28 -8.52
C GLY A 259 -8.65 -2.69 -8.24
N VAL A 260 -7.93 -1.80 -7.55
CA VAL A 260 -6.58 -2.01 -7.04
C VAL A 260 -6.68 -2.56 -5.62
N GLN A 261 -6.03 -3.69 -5.34
CA GLN A 261 -5.98 -4.15 -3.95
C GLN A 261 -5.02 -3.27 -3.15
N VAL A 262 -5.50 -2.55 -2.14
CA VAL A 262 -4.67 -1.67 -1.30
C VAL A 262 -4.32 -2.37 0.01
N ILE A 263 -3.05 -2.33 0.36
CA ILE A 263 -2.48 -2.82 1.63
C ILE A 263 -1.76 -1.64 2.29
N ALA A 264 -2.41 -0.99 3.24
CA ALA A 264 -1.90 0.20 3.91
C ALA A 264 -1.48 -0.12 5.35
N THR A 265 -0.47 0.57 5.88
CA THR A 265 -0.19 0.58 7.33
C THR A 265 -0.45 1.97 7.91
N THR A 266 -0.89 2.02 9.17
CA THR A 266 -1.03 3.28 9.91
C THR A 266 -0.65 3.11 11.37
N HIS A 267 -0.21 4.20 11.98
CA HIS A 267 -0.01 4.32 13.42
C HIS A 267 -0.98 5.31 14.09
N SER A 268 -1.93 5.85 13.32
CA SER A 268 -2.83 6.91 13.78
C SER A 268 -4.16 6.35 14.26
N PRO A 269 -4.52 6.51 15.56
CA PRO A 269 -5.85 6.17 16.06
C PRO A 269 -6.99 6.82 15.27
N TYR A 270 -6.79 8.08 14.85
CA TYR A 270 -7.79 8.83 14.09
C TYR A 270 -8.01 8.27 12.67
N PHE A 271 -6.99 7.65 12.07
CA PHE A 271 -7.16 7.03 10.75
C PHE A 271 -7.98 5.75 10.86
N ILE A 272 -7.82 4.99 11.96
CA ILE A 272 -8.59 3.76 12.23
C ILE A 272 -10.08 4.06 12.41
N ASP A 273 -10.42 5.19 13.04
CA ASP A 273 -11.82 5.60 13.23
C ASP A 273 -12.59 5.76 11.92
N LEU A 274 -11.89 5.97 10.80
CA LEU A 274 -12.51 6.02 9.48
C LEU A 274 -13.03 4.66 8.99
N PHE A 275 -12.69 3.57 9.67
CA PHE A 275 -13.04 2.19 9.30
C PHE A 275 -14.08 1.58 10.25
N ARG A 276 -14.74 2.39 11.07
CA ARG A 276 -15.77 1.93 12.03
C ARG A 276 -16.85 1.07 11.38
N ASP A 277 -17.27 1.44 10.16
CA ASP A 277 -18.31 0.74 9.41
C ASP A 277 -17.78 -0.37 8.50
N HIS A 278 -16.45 -0.55 8.45
CA HIS A 278 -15.73 -1.56 7.63
C HIS A 278 -14.64 -2.30 8.45
N PRO A 279 -14.99 -2.90 9.61
CA PRO A 279 -14.00 -3.57 10.47
C PRO A 279 -13.32 -4.79 9.82
N GLU A 280 -13.90 -5.35 8.76
CA GLU A 280 -13.31 -6.43 7.96
C GLU A 280 -12.07 -5.99 7.16
N GLU A 281 -11.90 -4.69 6.96
CA GLU A 281 -10.73 -4.11 6.28
C GLU A 281 -9.59 -3.79 7.26
N VAL A 282 -9.83 -3.79 8.56
CA VAL A 282 -8.80 -3.48 9.57
C VAL A 282 -8.19 -4.77 10.10
N ILE A 283 -6.88 -4.92 9.89
CA ILE A 283 -6.08 -6.05 10.35
C ILE A 283 -5.21 -5.58 11.53
N ILE A 284 -5.43 -6.17 12.70
CA ILE A 284 -4.59 -5.95 13.85
C ILE A 284 -3.42 -6.92 13.86
N SER A 285 -2.22 -6.37 14.01
CA SER A 285 -0.98 -7.11 14.16
C SER A 285 -0.57 -7.09 15.63
N GLN A 286 -0.72 -8.22 16.31
CA GLN A 286 -0.37 -8.36 17.71
C GLN A 286 0.96 -9.07 17.85
N LYS A 287 1.79 -8.62 18.79
CA LYS A 287 3.06 -9.26 19.12
C LYS A 287 2.96 -9.85 20.54
N THR A 288 3.33 -11.10 20.68
CA THR A 288 3.42 -11.80 21.97
C THR A 288 4.80 -12.45 22.06
N GLY A 289 5.69 -11.86 22.86
CA GLY A 289 7.10 -12.24 22.89
C GLY A 289 7.78 -12.12 21.52
N ARG A 290 8.18 -13.26 20.92
CA ARG A 290 8.82 -13.34 19.59
C ARG A 290 7.88 -13.72 18.46
N ALA A 291 6.61 -14.02 18.76
CA ALA A 291 5.61 -14.37 17.78
C ALA A 291 4.71 -13.16 17.49
N ALA A 292 4.14 -13.15 16.30
CA ALA A 292 3.11 -12.21 15.91
C ALA A 292 1.93 -12.94 15.27
N THR A 293 0.74 -12.39 15.49
CA THR A 293 -0.52 -12.82 14.89
C THR A 293 -1.13 -11.68 14.10
N LEU A 294 -1.91 -12.02 13.07
CA LEU A 294 -2.73 -11.09 12.30
C LEU A 294 -4.19 -11.54 12.42
N GLU A 295 -5.06 -10.62 12.75
CA GLU A 295 -6.49 -10.87 12.91
C GLU A 295 -7.28 -9.69 12.33
N ARG A 296 -8.39 -9.92 11.63
CA ARG A 296 -9.28 -8.82 11.22
C ARG A 296 -10.13 -8.40 12.40
N LEU A 297 -10.42 -7.11 12.55
CA LEU A 297 -11.32 -6.67 13.62
C LEU A 297 -12.68 -7.35 13.51
N ALA A 298 -13.20 -7.55 12.29
CA ALA A 298 -14.48 -8.26 12.09
C ALA A 298 -14.48 -9.73 12.55
N ASP A 299 -13.32 -10.37 12.71
CA ASP A 299 -13.23 -11.76 13.19
C ASP A 299 -13.32 -11.85 14.72
N ARG A 300 -13.28 -10.71 15.42
CA ARG A 300 -13.36 -10.65 16.88
C ARG A 300 -14.81 -10.79 17.37
N PRO A 301 -15.07 -11.69 18.34
CA PRO A 301 -16.42 -11.90 18.86
C PRO A 301 -16.93 -10.74 19.74
N ASP A 302 -16.03 -10.00 20.38
CA ASP A 302 -16.33 -8.89 21.30
C ASP A 302 -16.52 -7.54 20.58
N LEU A 303 -16.12 -7.42 19.31
CA LEU A 303 -16.15 -6.16 18.56
C LEU A 303 -17.53 -5.46 18.55
N PRO A 304 -18.68 -6.15 18.34
CA PRO A 304 -19.97 -5.47 18.31
C PRO A 304 -20.35 -4.78 19.62
N GLU A 305 -19.87 -5.29 20.76
CA GLU A 305 -20.06 -4.67 22.08
C GLU A 305 -19.13 -3.46 22.23
N LEU A 306 -17.85 -3.64 21.92
CA LEU A 306 -16.82 -2.60 21.94
C LEU A 306 -17.19 -1.37 21.08
N LEU A 307 -17.75 -1.58 19.88
CA LEU A 307 -18.20 -0.50 19.00
C LEU A 307 -19.32 0.36 19.60
N ARG A 308 -20.02 -0.10 20.66
CA ARG A 308 -21.03 0.68 21.38
C ARG A 308 -20.41 1.56 22.47
N GLU A 309 -19.21 1.21 22.94
CA GLU A 309 -18.55 1.86 24.08
C GLU A 309 -17.67 3.04 23.67
N GLY A 310 -17.07 3.00 22.48
CA GLY A 310 -16.16 4.06 22.04
C GLY A 310 -15.76 4.01 20.57
N SER A 311 -14.77 4.84 20.21
CA SER A 311 -14.16 4.85 18.88
C SER A 311 -13.09 3.76 18.75
N LEU A 312 -12.84 3.28 17.53
CA LEU A 312 -11.80 2.27 17.29
C LEU A 312 -10.43 2.80 17.70
N GLY A 313 -10.16 4.07 17.43
CA GLY A 313 -8.93 4.75 17.79
C GLY A 313 -8.70 4.79 19.30
N GLU A 314 -9.71 5.17 20.08
CA GLU A 314 -9.62 5.22 21.55
C GLU A 314 -9.41 3.82 22.15
N MET A 315 -10.14 2.82 21.64
CA MET A 315 -10.00 1.44 22.10
C MET A 315 -8.65 0.81 21.70
N TRP A 316 -8.08 1.19 20.55
CA TRP A 316 -6.74 0.77 20.18
C TRP A 316 -5.70 1.45 21.07
N TYR A 317 -5.80 2.77 21.26
CA TYR A 317 -4.85 3.54 22.09
C TYR A 317 -4.81 3.06 23.55
N SER A 318 -5.98 2.76 24.12
CA SER A 318 -6.10 2.23 25.49
C SER A 318 -5.72 0.75 25.62
N GLY A 319 -5.45 0.06 24.52
CA GLY A 319 -5.09 -1.36 24.51
C GLY A 319 -6.27 -2.33 24.56
N ILE A 320 -7.51 -1.86 24.60
CA ILE A 320 -8.73 -2.70 24.59
C ILE A 320 -8.81 -3.56 23.33
N LEU A 321 -8.48 -2.99 22.16
CA LEU A 321 -8.39 -3.75 20.91
C LEU A 321 -7.14 -4.65 20.86
N GLY A 322 -6.16 -4.49 21.75
CA GLY A 322 -4.86 -5.14 21.64
C GLY A 322 -3.99 -4.50 20.56
N GLY A 323 -2.98 -5.21 20.06
CA GLY A 323 -2.07 -4.66 19.04
C GLY A 323 -1.35 -3.39 19.49
N VAL A 324 -1.03 -3.29 20.78
CA VAL A 324 -0.24 -2.22 21.39
C VAL A 324 1.06 -2.79 21.97
N PRO A 325 2.10 -1.98 22.24
CA PRO A 325 3.30 -2.45 22.93
C PRO A 325 2.96 -3.04 24.31
N GLU A 326 3.65 -4.10 24.72
CA GLU A 326 3.53 -4.65 26.08
C GLU A 326 3.99 -3.59 27.11
N GLU A 327 3.18 -3.35 28.14
CA GLU A 327 3.59 -2.56 29.31
C GLU A 327 4.73 -3.29 30.03
N ARG A 328 5.81 -2.56 30.36
CA ARG A 328 7.00 -3.10 31.04
C ARG A 328 6.83 -3.19 32.54
#